data_AF-A0A4Q1ARL5-F1
#
_entry.id   AF-A0A4Q1ARL5-F1
#
_cell.length_a   1.000
_cell.length_b   1.000
_cell.length_c   1.000
_cell.angle_alpha   90.00
_cell.angle_beta   90.00
_cell.angle_gamma   90.00
#
_symmetry.space_group_name_H-M   'P 1'
#
loop_
_entity.id
_entity.type
_entity.pdbx_description
1 polymer ?
#
loop_
_entity_poly.entity_id
_entity_poly.type
_entity_poly.pdbx_seq_one_letter_code
_entity_poly.pdbx_strand_id
1 'polypeptide(L)'
;MVLDLKFILIGFLLIASLIPLYIYRKEIYKKINRKGNIKAFLKDVEIYLKSNHPKINFDFSIISKYKNEKDIHIQETLILEDFINQFVNYEYELTTQSPVAKEKLWSSYDINSKVISEEKRPNDWARRKETAWNRDQGKCNRCGIKTKLVDAQILLARQTKDGGGFNLENLVVLCSDCSKVIRTSNKQKVGKDLNISNNLIKKVEP
;
A
#
# COMPACT_ATOMS: atom_id res chain seq x y z
N MET A 1 -30.54 53.41 27.29
CA MET A 1 -31.30 53.06 26.06
C MET A 1 -30.50 53.15 24.76
N VAL A 2 -29.66 54.17 24.50
CA VAL A 2 -28.87 54.23 23.23
C VAL A 2 -27.76 53.16 23.18
N LEU A 3 -27.16 52.80 24.33
CA LEU A 3 -26.19 51.70 24.40
C LEU A 3 -26.83 50.33 24.10
N ASP A 4 -28.05 50.08 24.58
CA ASP A 4 -28.76 48.81 24.34
C ASP A 4 -29.06 48.59 22.85
N LEU A 5 -29.51 49.65 22.17
CA LEU A 5 -29.86 49.59 20.75
C LEU A 5 -28.64 49.32 19.87
N LYS A 6 -27.48 49.92 20.20
CA LYS A 6 -26.21 49.63 19.51
C LYS A 6 -25.74 48.20 19.75
N PHE A 7 -25.89 47.69 20.98
CA PHE A 7 -25.51 46.32 21.32
C PHE A 7 -26.37 45.28 20.58
N ILE A 8 -27.69 45.52 20.49
CA ILE A 8 -28.63 44.70 19.73
C ILE A 8 -28.27 44.71 18.23
N LEU A 9 -27.97 45.89 17.66
CA LEU A 9 -27.57 46.01 16.26
C LEU A 9 -26.28 45.24 15.93
N ILE A 10 -25.25 45.35 16.78
CA ILE A 10 -23.98 44.62 16.60
C ILE A 10 -24.20 43.11 16.71
N GLY A 11 -25.01 42.66 17.67
CA GLY A 11 -25.38 41.25 17.82
C GLY A 11 -26.11 40.71 16.58
N PHE A 12 -27.04 41.49 16.02
CA PHE A 12 -27.75 41.11 14.80
C PHE A 12 -26.81 41.02 13.58
N LEU A 13 -25.85 41.94 13.48
CA LEU A 13 -24.85 41.95 12.41
C LEU A 13 -23.93 40.72 12.48
N LEU A 14 -23.53 40.30 13.69
CA LEU A 14 -22.75 39.08 13.90
C LEU A 14 -23.54 37.83 13.49
N ILE A 15 -24.80 37.70 13.95
CA ILE A 15 -25.67 36.57 13.59
C ILE A 15 -25.93 36.54 12.08
N ALA A 16 -26.21 37.71 11.48
CA ALA A 16 -26.42 37.84 10.04
C ALA A 16 -25.19 37.41 9.23
N SER A 17 -23.98 37.64 9.72
CA SER A 17 -22.75 37.19 9.05
C SER A 17 -22.53 35.67 9.09
N LEU A 18 -23.12 34.97 10.08
CA LEU A 18 -23.05 33.52 10.20
C LEU A 18 -24.03 32.80 9.25
N ILE A 19 -25.10 33.46 8.80
CA ILE A 19 -26.10 32.88 7.90
C ILE A 19 -25.50 32.50 6.54
N PRO A 20 -24.75 33.38 5.84
CA PRO A 20 -24.03 33.01 4.62
C PRO A 20 -23.06 31.86 4.82
N LEU A 21 -22.34 31.80 5.94
CA LEU A 21 -21.41 30.71 6.25
C LEU A 21 -22.14 29.37 6.42
N TYR A 22 -23.31 29.38 7.06
CA TYR A 22 -24.14 28.20 7.20
C TYR A 22 -24.68 27.71 5.85
N ILE A 23 -25.18 28.61 5.00
CA ILE A 23 -25.66 28.28 3.64
C ILE A 23 -24.51 27.75 2.79
N TYR A 24 -23.35 28.41 2.82
CA TYR A 24 -22.14 27.99 2.12
C TYR A 24 -21.70 26.59 2.54
N ARG A 25 -21.65 26.32 3.85
CA ARG A 25 -21.37 24.98 4.38
C ARG A 25 -22.38 23.97 3.84
N LYS A 26 -23.68 24.25 3.93
CA LYS A 26 -24.73 23.33 3.50
C LYS A 26 -24.65 22.98 2.01
N GLU A 27 -24.38 23.97 1.15
CA GLU A 27 -24.23 23.77 -0.30
C GLU A 27 -22.94 23.03 -0.67
N ILE A 28 -21.83 23.29 0.02
CA ILE A 28 -20.61 22.51 -0.16
C ILE A 28 -20.79 21.06 0.28
N TYR A 29 -21.40 20.81 1.43
CA TYR A 29 -21.68 19.44 1.90
C TYR A 29 -22.63 18.69 0.94
N LYS A 30 -23.58 19.38 0.30
CA LYS A 30 -24.40 18.79 -0.78
C LYS A 30 -23.59 18.46 -2.03
N LYS A 31 -22.65 19.31 -2.44
CA LYS A 31 -21.76 19.05 -3.59
C LYS A 31 -20.75 17.92 -3.32
N ILE A 32 -20.28 17.80 -2.07
CA ILE A 32 -19.43 16.69 -1.61
C ILE A 32 -20.22 15.38 -1.56
N ASN A 33 -21.51 15.42 -1.17
CA ASN A 33 -22.43 14.30 -1.28
C ASN A 33 -22.83 14.02 -2.75
N ARG A 34 -21.85 13.69 -3.60
CA ARG A 34 -22.11 13.06 -4.89
C ARG A 34 -22.83 11.74 -4.61
N LYS A 35 -23.90 11.46 -5.36
CA LYS A 35 -24.52 10.13 -5.44
C LYS A 35 -23.57 9.19 -6.19
N GLY A 36 -22.49 8.78 -5.54
CA GLY A 36 -21.56 7.79 -6.07
C GLY A 36 -22.27 6.44 -6.24
N ASN A 37 -21.96 5.73 -7.32
CA ASN A 37 -22.41 4.34 -7.47
C ASN A 37 -21.39 3.42 -6.79
N ILE A 38 -21.63 3.11 -5.51
CA ILE A 38 -20.78 2.22 -4.71
C ILE A 38 -20.51 0.90 -5.43
N LYS A 39 -21.49 0.36 -6.17
CA LYS A 39 -21.32 -0.89 -6.92
C LYS A 39 -20.28 -0.77 -8.03
N ALA A 40 -20.21 0.38 -8.71
CA ALA A 40 -19.21 0.64 -9.73
C ALA A 40 -17.82 0.80 -9.08
N PHE A 41 -17.72 1.60 -8.01
CA PHE A 41 -16.50 1.75 -7.23
C PHE A 41 -15.92 0.41 -6.78
N LEU A 42 -16.76 -0.45 -6.19
CA LEU A 42 -16.34 -1.77 -5.71
C LEU A 42 -15.81 -2.65 -6.84
N LYS A 43 -16.46 -2.62 -8.01
CA LYS A 43 -16.01 -3.37 -9.18
C LYS A 43 -14.63 -2.89 -9.64
N ASP A 44 -14.40 -1.58 -9.65
CA ASP A 44 -13.10 -1.02 -10.05
C ASP A 44 -11.99 -1.36 -9.06
N VAL A 45 -12.29 -1.31 -7.75
CA VAL A 45 -11.37 -1.74 -6.69
C VAL A 45 -11.06 -3.23 -6.79
N GLU A 46 -12.07 -4.06 -7.00
CA GLU A 46 -11.92 -5.51 -7.17
C GLU A 46 -11.02 -5.85 -8.36
N ILE A 47 -11.26 -5.22 -9.51
CA ILE A 47 -10.42 -5.38 -10.71
C ILE A 47 -8.98 -4.96 -10.42
N TYR A 48 -8.79 -3.82 -9.76
CA TYR A 48 -7.46 -3.32 -9.41
C TYR A 48 -6.71 -4.27 -8.48
N LEU A 49 -7.35 -4.77 -7.41
CA LEU A 49 -6.74 -5.65 -6.42
C LEU A 49 -6.39 -7.01 -7.04
N LYS A 50 -7.32 -7.62 -7.80
CA LYS A 50 -7.07 -8.91 -8.45
C LYS A 50 -5.98 -8.85 -9.52
N SER A 51 -5.92 -7.76 -10.27
CA SER A 51 -4.92 -7.59 -11.34
C SER A 51 -3.51 -7.30 -10.80
N ASN A 52 -3.39 -6.45 -9.77
CA ASN A 52 -2.10 -6.00 -9.26
C ASN A 52 -1.60 -6.84 -8.08
N HIS A 53 -2.48 -7.46 -7.30
CA HIS A 53 -2.12 -8.19 -6.08
C HIS A 53 -2.69 -9.62 -6.06
N PRO A 54 -2.47 -10.44 -7.11
CA PRO A 54 -3.16 -11.72 -7.30
C PRO A 54 -2.84 -12.79 -6.25
N LYS A 55 -1.75 -12.66 -5.48
CA LYS A 55 -1.39 -13.62 -4.43
C LYS A 55 -2.12 -13.39 -3.10
N ILE A 56 -2.70 -12.21 -2.92
CA ILE A 56 -3.41 -11.87 -1.68
C ILE A 56 -4.90 -12.12 -1.92
N ASN A 57 -5.51 -12.93 -1.06
CA ASN A 57 -6.94 -13.17 -1.10
C ASN A 57 -7.66 -12.10 -0.28
N PHE A 58 -8.20 -11.09 -0.95
CA PHE A 58 -8.97 -10.02 -0.31
C PHE A 58 -10.40 -10.50 -0.01
N ASP A 59 -10.83 -10.32 1.24
CA ASP A 59 -12.20 -10.54 1.66
C ASP A 59 -13.06 -9.31 1.33
N PHE A 60 -13.97 -9.49 0.37
CA PHE A 60 -14.93 -8.47 -0.05
C PHE A 60 -16.23 -8.51 0.77
N SER A 61 -16.44 -9.49 1.66
CA SER A 61 -17.64 -9.56 2.50
C SER A 61 -17.74 -8.40 3.50
N ILE A 62 -16.60 -7.75 3.78
CA ILE A 62 -16.44 -6.57 4.65
C ILE A 62 -17.35 -5.40 4.27
N ILE A 63 -17.79 -5.33 3.01
CA ILE A 63 -18.65 -4.27 2.49
C ILE A 63 -19.98 -4.26 3.26
N SER A 64 -20.42 -5.42 3.76
CA SER A 64 -21.62 -5.54 4.58
C SER A 64 -21.56 -4.75 5.89
N LYS A 65 -20.36 -4.59 6.48
CA LYS A 65 -20.15 -3.85 7.73
C LYS A 65 -20.51 -2.37 7.60
N TYR A 66 -20.36 -1.80 6.41
CA TYR A 66 -20.51 -0.36 6.17
C TYR A 66 -21.80 -0.01 5.41
N LYS A 67 -22.72 -0.96 5.19
CA LYS A 67 -23.98 -0.72 4.46
C LYS A 67 -24.90 0.32 5.11
N ASN A 68 -24.76 0.52 6.42
CA ASN A 68 -25.59 1.45 7.20
C ASN A 68 -25.02 2.88 7.24
N GLU A 69 -23.83 3.11 6.68
CA GLU A 69 -23.21 4.43 6.64
C GLU A 69 -23.99 5.34 5.68
N LYS A 70 -24.26 6.57 6.11
CA LYS A 70 -25.10 7.50 5.32
C LYS A 70 -24.29 8.22 4.25
N ASP A 71 -23.00 8.45 4.53
CA ASP A 71 -22.09 9.15 3.64
C ASP A 71 -21.30 8.14 2.78
N ILE A 72 -21.47 8.24 1.46
CA ILE A 72 -20.85 7.36 0.48
C ILE A 72 -19.33 7.49 0.52
N HIS A 73 -18.78 8.69 0.71
CA HIS A 73 -17.33 8.90 0.76
C HIS A 73 -16.70 8.28 1.99
N ILE A 74 -17.37 8.41 3.15
CA ILE A 74 -16.93 7.77 4.39
C ILE A 74 -16.98 6.25 4.20
N GLN A 75 -18.07 5.73 3.63
CA GLN A 75 -18.21 4.31 3.34
C GLN A 75 -17.09 3.79 2.43
N GLU A 76 -16.80 4.46 1.32
CA GLU A 76 -15.73 4.09 0.38
C GLU A 76 -14.36 4.11 1.07
N THR A 77 -14.09 5.16 1.86
CA THR A 77 -12.82 5.30 2.61
C THR A 77 -12.61 4.16 3.59
N LEU A 78 -13.63 3.83 4.40
CA LEU A 78 -13.57 2.74 5.37
C LEU A 78 -13.34 1.38 4.72
N ILE A 79 -13.96 1.14 3.55
CA ILE A 79 -13.76 -0.08 2.77
C ILE A 79 -12.30 -0.18 2.29
N LEU A 80 -11.71 0.93 1.81
CA LEU A 80 -10.32 0.95 1.38
C LEU A 80 -9.34 0.73 2.53
N GLU A 81 -9.59 1.35 3.68
CA GLU A 81 -8.77 1.16 4.87
C GLU A 81 -8.74 -0.31 5.29
N ASP A 82 -9.87 -1.02 5.22
CA ASP A 82 -9.92 -2.44 5.52
C ASP A 82 -9.15 -3.28 4.49
N PHE A 83 -9.24 -2.99 3.19
CA PHE A 83 -8.41 -3.65 2.17
C PHE A 83 -6.91 -3.39 2.38
N ILE A 84 -6.52 -2.18 2.78
CA ILE A 84 -5.13 -1.86 3.13
C ILE A 84 -4.70 -2.67 4.37
N ASN A 85 -5.57 -2.79 5.37
CA ASN A 85 -5.31 -3.61 6.55
C ASN A 85 -5.15 -5.09 6.18
N GLN A 86 -5.98 -5.63 5.29
CA GLN A 86 -5.82 -6.99 4.77
C GLN A 86 -4.48 -7.14 4.04
N PHE A 87 -4.08 -6.16 3.22
CA PHE A 87 -2.78 -6.17 2.55
C PHE A 87 -1.61 -6.13 3.54
N VAL A 88 -1.69 -5.35 4.61
CA VAL A 88 -0.63 -5.22 5.63
C VAL A 88 -0.56 -6.47 6.51
N ASN A 89 -1.70 -7.03 6.88
CA ASN A 89 -1.80 -8.15 7.81
C ASN A 89 -1.69 -9.52 7.13
N TYR A 90 -1.68 -9.57 5.79
CA TYR A 90 -1.46 -10.81 5.05
C TYR A 90 -0.16 -11.49 5.50
N GLU A 91 -0.31 -12.68 6.08
CA GLU A 91 0.77 -13.51 6.58
C GLU A 91 1.69 -13.91 5.44
N TYR A 92 2.99 -13.75 5.68
CA TYR A 92 4.00 -14.03 4.67
C TYR A 92 5.29 -14.45 5.37
N GLU A 93 5.76 -15.63 5.02
CA GLU A 93 7.01 -16.18 5.51
C GLU A 93 8.10 -16.06 4.44
N LEU A 94 9.29 -15.63 4.88
CA LEU A 94 10.46 -15.56 4.02
C LEU A 94 11.06 -16.96 3.86
N THR A 95 10.78 -17.59 2.72
CA THR A 95 11.27 -18.93 2.39
C THR A 95 12.33 -18.89 1.29
N THR A 96 13.11 -19.96 1.17
CA THR A 96 14.03 -20.14 0.05
C THR A 96 13.26 -20.29 -1.25
N GLN A 97 13.87 -19.79 -2.31
CA GLN A 97 13.28 -19.69 -3.63
C GLN A 97 13.77 -20.82 -4.54
N SER A 98 13.14 -20.96 -5.70
CA SER A 98 13.54 -21.97 -6.68
C SER A 98 14.98 -21.76 -7.17
N PRO A 99 15.71 -22.86 -7.44
CA PRO A 99 17.07 -22.79 -7.95
C PRO A 99 17.07 -22.22 -9.37
N VAL A 100 18.20 -21.61 -9.72
CA VAL A 100 18.45 -21.13 -11.08
C VAL A 100 19.34 -22.14 -11.81
N ALA A 101 19.07 -22.34 -13.10
CA ALA A 101 19.83 -23.27 -13.93
C ALA A 101 21.33 -22.91 -13.95
N LYS A 102 22.20 -23.93 -13.89
CA LYS A 102 23.66 -23.74 -13.69
C LYS A 102 24.30 -22.91 -14.80
N GLU A 103 23.75 -22.96 -16.00
CA GLU A 103 24.22 -22.25 -17.19
C GLU A 103 24.03 -20.73 -17.06
N LYS A 104 23.12 -20.28 -16.19
CA LYS A 104 22.89 -18.85 -15.90
C LYS A 104 23.81 -18.32 -14.80
N LEU A 105 24.52 -19.20 -14.10
CA LEU A 105 25.49 -18.83 -13.08
C LEU A 105 26.81 -18.39 -13.74
N TRP A 106 27.60 -17.60 -13.02
CA TRP A 106 28.90 -17.11 -13.50
C TRP A 106 30.04 -17.69 -12.69
N SER A 107 31.25 -17.62 -13.23
CA SER A 107 32.43 -18.28 -12.66
C SER A 107 32.74 -17.89 -11.21
N SER A 108 32.50 -16.64 -10.80
CA SER A 108 32.71 -16.18 -9.42
C SER A 108 31.50 -16.34 -8.50
N TYR A 109 30.39 -16.94 -8.97
CA TYR A 109 29.15 -17.05 -8.22
C TYR A 109 29.34 -17.74 -6.86
N ASP A 110 29.94 -18.93 -6.84
CA ASP A 110 30.07 -19.76 -5.62
C ASP A 110 30.95 -19.09 -4.57
N ILE A 111 32.04 -18.45 -5.00
CA ILE A 111 32.98 -17.76 -4.12
C ILE A 111 32.30 -16.55 -3.48
N ASN A 112 31.61 -15.74 -4.29
CA ASN A 112 30.94 -14.51 -3.84
C ASN A 112 29.65 -14.77 -3.04
N SER A 113 29.09 -15.98 -3.12
CA SER A 113 27.88 -16.31 -2.36
C SER A 113 28.15 -16.62 -0.89
N LYS A 114 29.40 -16.99 -0.56
CA LYS A 114 29.85 -17.36 0.79
C LYS A 114 30.30 -16.17 1.64
N VAL A 115 30.24 -14.93 1.13
CA VAL A 115 30.76 -13.73 1.83
C VAL A 115 30.05 -13.54 3.18
N ILE A 116 30.85 -13.48 4.27
CA ILE A 116 30.39 -13.58 5.68
C ILE A 116 30.23 -12.20 6.36
N SER A 117 30.65 -11.08 5.74
CA SER A 117 30.53 -9.78 6.39
C SER A 117 29.16 -9.13 6.13
N GLU A 118 28.40 -8.88 7.21
CA GLU A 118 27.03 -8.35 7.20
C GLU A 118 26.85 -7.05 6.39
N GLU A 119 27.90 -6.25 6.25
CA GLU A 119 27.81 -4.89 5.70
C GLU A 119 28.11 -4.81 4.20
N LYS A 120 28.78 -5.82 3.62
CA LYS A 120 29.25 -5.74 2.23
C LYS A 120 28.49 -6.71 1.35
N ARG A 121 27.62 -6.14 0.52
CA ARG A 121 27.04 -6.86 -0.60
C ARG A 121 28.15 -7.36 -1.53
N PRO A 122 27.99 -8.53 -2.16
CA PRO A 122 28.92 -9.01 -3.17
C PRO A 122 29.11 -8.02 -4.33
N ASN A 123 30.28 -8.01 -4.95
CA ASN A 123 30.59 -7.14 -6.08
C ASN A 123 29.66 -7.38 -7.30
N ASP A 124 29.08 -8.58 -7.40
CA ASP A 124 28.14 -9.01 -8.43
C ASP A 124 26.66 -8.81 -8.01
N TRP A 125 26.37 -7.97 -7.01
CA TRP A 125 25.02 -7.75 -6.49
C TRP A 125 24.00 -7.32 -7.54
N ALA A 126 24.39 -6.44 -8.47
CA ALA A 126 23.50 -5.98 -9.54
C ALA A 126 23.06 -7.17 -10.42
N ARG A 127 24.00 -8.04 -10.79
CA ARG A 127 23.74 -9.26 -11.57
C ARG A 127 22.89 -10.27 -10.81
N ARG A 128 23.12 -10.42 -9.49
CA ARG A 128 22.28 -11.25 -8.61
C ARG A 128 20.83 -10.76 -8.55
N LYS A 129 20.64 -9.44 -8.36
CA LYS A 129 19.32 -8.81 -8.35
C LYS A 129 18.59 -9.03 -9.67
N GLU A 130 19.26 -8.82 -10.80
CA GLU A 130 18.68 -9.05 -12.13
C GLU A 130 18.32 -10.52 -12.35
N THR A 131 19.20 -11.45 -11.97
CA THR A 131 18.96 -12.90 -12.13
C THR A 131 17.78 -13.37 -11.29
N ALA A 132 17.68 -12.93 -10.03
CA ALA A 132 16.54 -13.22 -9.16
C ALA A 132 15.24 -12.60 -9.69
N TRP A 133 15.29 -11.36 -10.19
CA TRP A 133 14.13 -10.71 -10.82
C TRP A 133 13.66 -11.46 -12.06
N ASN A 134 14.57 -11.92 -12.91
CA ASN A 134 14.26 -12.73 -14.09
C ASN A 134 13.67 -14.10 -13.71
N ARG A 135 14.20 -14.76 -12.66
CA ARG A 135 13.64 -16.02 -12.12
C ARG A 135 12.17 -15.83 -11.74
N ASP A 136 11.85 -14.75 -11.06
CA ASP A 136 10.51 -14.46 -10.55
C ASP A 136 9.61 -13.76 -11.59
N GLN A 137 10.06 -13.68 -12.85
CA GLN A 137 9.34 -13.01 -13.95
C GLN A 137 8.96 -11.56 -13.63
N GLY A 138 9.80 -10.89 -12.86
CA GLY A 138 9.58 -9.53 -12.37
C GLY A 138 8.36 -9.37 -11.46
N LYS A 139 7.90 -10.44 -10.79
CA LYS A 139 6.78 -10.39 -9.86
C LYS A 139 7.26 -10.37 -8.41
N CYS A 140 6.57 -9.61 -7.57
CA CYS A 140 6.77 -9.64 -6.13
C CYS A 140 6.41 -11.03 -5.58
N ASN A 141 7.28 -11.60 -4.75
CA ASN A 141 7.06 -12.90 -4.16
C ASN A 141 5.83 -12.93 -3.24
N ARG A 142 5.63 -11.87 -2.43
CA ARG A 142 4.50 -11.73 -1.50
C ARG A 142 3.16 -11.47 -2.18
N CYS A 143 3.03 -10.37 -2.92
CA CYS A 143 1.73 -9.94 -3.46
C CYS A 143 1.50 -10.25 -4.94
N GLY A 144 2.55 -10.61 -5.69
CA GLY A 144 2.43 -10.95 -7.12
C GLY A 144 2.43 -9.76 -8.08
N ILE A 145 2.51 -8.51 -7.58
CA ILE A 145 2.57 -7.32 -8.45
C ILE A 145 3.80 -7.36 -9.35
N LYS A 146 3.64 -6.97 -10.61
CA LYS A 146 4.78 -6.77 -11.53
C LYS A 146 5.58 -5.55 -11.09
N THR A 147 6.88 -5.68 -11.02
CA THR A 147 7.83 -4.63 -10.63
C THR A 147 8.84 -4.40 -11.75
N LYS A 148 9.30 -3.15 -11.87
CA LYS A 148 10.50 -2.86 -12.68
C LYS A 148 11.73 -3.30 -11.89
N LEU A 149 12.79 -3.68 -12.60
CA LEU A 149 14.06 -4.09 -11.96
C LEU A 149 14.60 -3.02 -10.99
N VAL A 150 14.48 -1.74 -11.36
CA VAL A 150 14.94 -0.61 -10.52
C VAL A 150 14.20 -0.58 -9.19
N ASP A 151 12.88 -0.73 -9.21
CA ASP A 151 12.00 -0.64 -8.03
C ASP A 151 12.00 -1.91 -7.18
N ALA A 152 12.42 -3.04 -7.76
CA ALA A 152 12.47 -4.33 -7.08
C ALA A 152 13.41 -4.28 -5.85
N GLN A 153 12.89 -4.73 -4.71
CA GLN A 153 13.64 -4.88 -3.48
C GLN A 153 14.05 -6.34 -3.31
N ILE A 154 15.26 -6.58 -2.81
CA ILE A 154 15.73 -7.92 -2.50
C ILE A 154 15.87 -8.04 -0.98
N LEU A 155 15.25 -9.06 -0.41
CA LEU A 155 15.48 -9.51 0.96
C LEU A 155 16.15 -10.88 0.94
N LEU A 156 16.87 -11.19 2.02
CA LEU A 156 17.38 -12.54 2.25
C LEU A 156 16.29 -13.37 2.94
N ALA A 157 16.05 -14.59 2.46
CA ALA A 157 15.15 -15.52 3.12
C ALA A 157 15.67 -15.91 4.51
N ARG A 158 16.97 -16.21 4.58
CA ARG A 158 17.75 -16.43 5.79
C ARG A 158 18.83 -15.36 5.91
N GLN A 159 18.88 -14.65 7.04
CA GLN A 159 19.86 -13.59 7.26
C GLN A 159 21.28 -14.16 7.37
N THR A 160 22.29 -13.34 7.10
CA THR A 160 23.71 -13.73 7.19
C THR A 160 24.11 -14.18 8.59
N LYS A 161 23.63 -13.47 9.62
CA LYS A 161 23.80 -13.85 11.04
C LYS A 161 23.28 -15.24 11.38
N ASP A 162 22.27 -15.71 10.65
CA ASP A 162 21.64 -17.01 10.88
C ASP A 162 22.26 -18.09 9.99
N GLY A 163 23.37 -17.80 9.28
CA GLY A 163 24.03 -18.72 8.35
C GLY A 163 23.51 -18.67 6.91
N GLY A 164 22.77 -17.62 6.55
CA GLY A 164 22.35 -17.37 5.17
C GLY A 164 23.49 -16.79 4.30
N GLY A 165 23.51 -17.14 3.02
CA GLY A 165 24.46 -16.59 2.04
C GLY A 165 23.77 -15.75 0.96
N PHE A 166 24.53 -15.26 -0.01
CA PHE A 166 23.99 -14.50 -1.15
C PHE A 166 23.58 -15.37 -2.34
N ASN A 167 23.38 -16.66 -2.12
CA ASN A 167 22.88 -17.60 -3.13
C ASN A 167 21.53 -17.12 -3.69
N LEU A 168 21.26 -17.35 -4.97
CA LEU A 168 20.03 -16.89 -5.63
C LEU A 168 18.78 -17.45 -4.95
N GLU A 169 18.83 -18.69 -4.46
CA GLU A 169 17.77 -19.35 -3.69
C GLU A 169 17.46 -18.59 -2.39
N ASN A 170 18.43 -17.87 -1.83
CA ASN A 170 18.21 -17.05 -0.63
C ASN A 170 17.71 -15.64 -0.96
N LEU A 171 17.68 -15.23 -2.24
CA LEU A 171 17.25 -13.89 -2.65
C LEU A 171 15.76 -13.87 -2.98
N VAL A 172 15.00 -13.10 -2.21
CA VAL A 172 13.55 -12.93 -2.36
C VAL A 172 13.26 -11.58 -3.01
N VAL A 173 12.59 -11.60 -4.17
CA VAL A 173 12.19 -10.38 -4.89
C VAL A 173 10.86 -9.86 -4.36
N LEU A 174 10.82 -8.59 -3.96
CA LEU A 174 9.62 -7.92 -3.44
C LEU A 174 9.40 -6.56 -4.10
N CYS A 175 8.15 -6.08 -4.09
CA CYS A 175 7.87 -4.68 -4.39
C CYS A 175 8.22 -3.78 -3.20
N SER A 176 8.27 -2.47 -3.44
CA SER A 176 8.50 -1.45 -2.41
C SER A 176 7.58 -1.63 -1.20
N ASP A 177 6.29 -1.82 -1.44
CA ASP A 177 5.27 -1.89 -0.40
C ASP A 177 5.44 -3.14 0.47
N CYS A 178 5.63 -4.31 -0.14
CA CYS A 178 5.86 -5.55 0.59
C CYS A 178 7.18 -5.51 1.37
N SER A 179 8.22 -4.90 0.81
CA SER A 179 9.49 -4.71 1.52
C SER A 179 9.34 -3.79 2.74
N LYS A 180 8.52 -2.73 2.65
CA LYS A 180 8.21 -1.85 3.80
C LYS A 180 7.42 -2.61 4.86
N VAL A 181 6.39 -3.35 4.47
CA VAL A 181 5.53 -4.12 5.38
C VAL A 181 6.34 -5.15 6.18
N ILE A 182 7.26 -5.87 5.53
CA ILE A 182 8.07 -6.91 6.20
C ILE A 182 9.13 -6.32 7.13
N ARG A 183 9.72 -5.17 6.79
CA ARG A 183 10.80 -4.57 7.60
C ARG A 183 10.30 -3.79 8.81
N THR A 184 9.05 -3.39 8.80
CA THR A 184 8.45 -2.55 9.84
C THR A 184 7.96 -3.36 11.03
N SER A 185 8.17 -2.84 12.23
CA SER A 185 7.52 -3.33 13.45
C SER A 185 6.11 -2.74 13.67
N ASN A 186 5.89 -1.48 13.26
CA ASN A 186 4.60 -0.79 13.36
C ASN A 186 3.74 -0.90 12.09
N LYS A 187 3.01 -2.01 11.97
CA LYS A 187 2.12 -2.30 10.84
C LYS A 187 1.04 -1.23 10.61
N GLN A 188 0.48 -0.67 11.68
CA GLN A 188 -0.62 0.31 11.60
C GLN A 188 -0.22 1.62 10.92
N LYS A 189 1.00 2.12 11.20
CA LYS A 189 1.49 3.37 10.60
C LYS A 189 1.85 3.19 9.13
N VAL A 190 2.42 2.03 8.77
CA VAL A 190 2.92 1.78 7.41
C VAL A 190 1.82 1.78 6.36
N GLY A 191 0.60 1.37 6.70
CA GLY A 191 -0.52 1.33 5.75
C GLY A 191 -0.71 2.64 4.98
N LYS A 192 -0.53 3.80 5.61
CA LYS A 192 -0.71 5.12 4.96
C LYS A 192 0.40 5.48 3.96
N ASP A 193 1.60 4.93 4.14
CA ASP A 193 2.79 5.25 3.35
C ASP A 193 3.03 4.29 2.16
N LEU A 194 2.06 3.41 1.88
CA LEU A 194 2.13 2.43 0.80
C LEU A 194 1.61 2.99 -0.52
N ASN A 195 2.20 2.56 -1.63
CA ASN A 195 1.74 2.93 -2.96
C ASN A 195 0.34 2.36 -3.26
N ILE A 196 0.02 1.15 -2.76
CA ILE A 196 -1.33 0.59 -2.85
C ILE A 196 -2.39 1.55 -2.26
N SER A 197 -2.10 2.18 -1.13
CA SER A 197 -3.01 3.11 -0.46
C SER A 197 -3.24 4.36 -1.29
N ASN A 198 -2.16 4.97 -1.81
CA ASN A 198 -2.27 6.11 -2.72
C ASN A 198 -3.06 5.78 -3.99
N ASN A 199 -2.89 4.58 -4.54
CA ASN A 199 -3.61 4.14 -5.74
C ASN A 199 -5.09 3.88 -5.47
N LEU A 200 -5.43 3.33 -4.29
CA LEU A 200 -6.80 3.09 -3.88
C LEU A 200 -7.54 4.39 -3.57
N ILE A 201 -6.91 5.33 -2.85
CA ILE A 201 -7.51 6.65 -2.52
C ILE A 201 -7.86 7.43 -3.80
N LYS A 202 -7.00 7.39 -4.82
CA LYS A 202 -7.29 7.99 -6.15
C LYS A 202 -8.53 7.42 -6.83
N LYS A 203 -9.07 6.28 -6.40
CA LYS A 203 -10.34 5.72 -6.91
C LYS A 203 -11.57 6.36 -6.25
N VAL A 204 -11.41 7.00 -5.09
CA VAL A 204 -12.47 7.73 -4.37
C VAL A 204 -12.57 9.18 -4.83
N GLU A 205 -11.45 9.76 -5.28
CA GLU A 205 -11.35 11.15 -5.74
C GLU A 205 -11.14 11.24 -7.27
N PRO A 206 -12.18 11.04 -8.11
CA PRO A 206 -12.12 11.34 -9.54
C PRO A 206 -12.33 12.84 -9.84
#